data_AF-A0A2A7D284-F1
#
_entry.id   AF-A0A2A7D284-F1
#
_cell.length_a   1.000
_cell.length_b   1.000
_cell.length_c   1.000
_cell.angle_alpha   90.00
_cell.angle_beta   90.00
_cell.angle_gamma   90.00
#
_symmetry.space_group_name_H-M   'P 1'
#
loop_
_entity.id
_entity.type
_entity.pdbx_description
1 polymer ?
#
loop_
_entity_poly.entity_id
_entity_poly.type
_entity_poly.pdbx_seq_one_letter_code
_entity_poly.pdbx_strand_id
1 'polypeptide(L)'
;MATLTEVKNGVRIEKDFLGEKEVPNYAYYGVQTMRAVENFPITGYKIHEGLIKAFAIVKKAAALANTDVGRLELNKGGAIAEAAQEILDGKWHDHFIVDPIQGGAGTS
;
A
#
# COMPACT_ATOMS: atom_id res chain seq x y z
N MET A 1 -13.48 -32.63 21.45
CA MET A 1 -12.28 -32.31 20.66
C MET A 1 -12.53 -30.99 19.94
N ALA A 2 -12.14 -29.87 20.55
CA ALA A 2 -12.23 -28.57 19.91
C ALA A 2 -11.18 -28.51 18.80
N THR A 3 -11.65 -28.34 17.56
CA THR A 3 -10.83 -28.11 16.39
C THR A 3 -10.05 -26.80 16.61
N LEU A 4 -8.75 -26.94 16.87
CA LEU A 4 -7.79 -25.85 16.80
C LEU A 4 -7.90 -25.27 15.38
N THR A 5 -8.47 -24.08 15.27
CA THR A 5 -8.43 -23.31 14.03
C THR A 5 -6.95 -22.95 13.83
N GLU A 6 -6.30 -23.61 12.88
CA GLU A 6 -4.92 -23.30 12.50
C GLU A 6 -4.82 -21.81 12.20
N VAL A 7 -4.11 -21.07 13.04
CA VAL A 7 -3.62 -19.74 12.70
C VAL A 7 -2.60 -19.97 11.60
N LYS A 8 -3.01 -19.79 10.34
CA LYS A 8 -2.14 -19.97 9.18
C LYS A 8 -1.06 -18.86 9.17
N ASN A 9 0.08 -19.16 9.78
CA ASN A 9 1.45 -18.67 9.58
C ASN A 9 1.64 -17.28 8.90
N GLY A 10 1.68 -16.20 9.69
CA GLY A 10 2.39 -14.97 9.30
C GLY A 10 1.85 -14.19 8.09
N VAL A 11 0.71 -14.59 7.54
CA VAL A 11 0.05 -13.97 6.38
C VAL A 11 -1.41 -13.64 6.70
N ARG A 12 -1.97 -12.68 5.97
CA ARG A 12 -3.41 -12.35 5.91
C ARG A 12 -3.93 -12.63 4.51
N ILE A 13 -5.22 -12.92 4.41
CA ILE A 13 -5.90 -13.04 3.13
C ILE A 13 -6.46 -11.68 2.73
N GLU A 14 -6.08 -11.20 1.55
CA GLU A 14 -6.70 -10.05 0.91
C GLU A 14 -7.41 -10.46 -0.38
N LYS A 15 -8.39 -9.66 -0.80
CA LYS A 15 -9.25 -9.95 -1.95
C LYS A 15 -9.41 -8.72 -2.83
N ASP A 16 -9.30 -8.94 -4.13
CA ASP A 16 -9.72 -7.99 -5.16
C ASP A 16 -10.66 -8.68 -6.16
N PHE A 17 -10.94 -8.04 -7.31
CA PHE A 17 -11.80 -8.59 -8.34
C PHE A 17 -11.24 -9.86 -9.02
N LEU A 18 -9.94 -10.14 -8.90
CA LEU A 18 -9.31 -11.35 -9.45
C LEU A 18 -9.29 -12.51 -8.44
N GLY A 19 -9.79 -12.30 -7.22
CA GLY A 19 -9.90 -13.31 -6.17
C GLY A 19 -9.02 -13.01 -4.96
N GLU A 20 -8.78 -14.05 -4.16
CA GLU A 20 -8.06 -13.96 -2.89
C GLU A 20 -6.56 -14.23 -3.06
N LYS A 21 -5.75 -13.65 -2.16
CA LYS A 21 -4.30 -13.86 -2.11
C LYS A 21 -3.77 -13.72 -0.68
N GLU A 22 -2.74 -14.50 -0.37
CA GLU A 22 -1.96 -14.36 0.87
C GLU A 22 -1.01 -13.15 0.77
N VAL A 23 -0.99 -12.30 1.80
CA VAL A 23 -0.12 -11.13 1.95
C VAL A 23 0.56 -11.21 3.32
N PRO A 24 1.87 -10.95 3.45
CA PRO A 24 2.53 -11.02 4.76
C PRO A 24 1.92 -10.07 5.80
N ASN A 25 1.75 -10.51 7.05
CA ASN A 25 1.11 -9.72 8.10
C ASN A 25 1.90 -8.45 8.48
N TYR A 26 3.23 -8.46 8.28
CA TYR A 26 4.07 -7.29 8.53
C TYR A 26 3.97 -6.24 7.40
N ALA A 27 3.41 -6.59 6.24
CA ALA A 27 3.40 -5.71 5.07
C ALA A 27 2.21 -4.74 5.10
N TYR A 28 2.47 -3.45 4.88
CA TYR A 28 1.41 -2.45 4.72
C TYR A 28 0.78 -2.43 3.31
N TYR A 29 1.45 -2.97 2.30
CA TYR A 29 0.89 -3.09 0.95
C TYR A 29 -0.18 -4.18 0.88
N GLY A 30 -1.05 -4.12 -0.14
CA GLY A 30 -2.16 -5.05 -0.30
C GLY A 30 -2.03 -6.03 -1.47
N VAL A 31 -3.13 -6.71 -1.79
CA VAL A 31 -3.21 -7.72 -2.86
C VAL A 31 -2.81 -7.19 -4.24
N GLN A 32 -3.19 -5.96 -4.58
CA GLN A 32 -2.87 -5.37 -5.89
C GLN A 32 -1.36 -5.19 -6.08
N THR A 33 -0.66 -4.74 -5.04
CA THR A 33 0.81 -4.65 -5.03
C THR A 33 1.46 -6.02 -5.17
N MET A 34 0.97 -7.04 -4.44
CA MET A 34 1.47 -8.41 -4.58
C MET A 34 1.31 -8.95 -5.99
N ARG A 35 0.19 -8.67 -6.65
CA ARG A 35 -0.01 -9.05 -8.06
C ARG A 35 0.91 -8.28 -8.99
N ALA A 36 1.14 -6.99 -8.75
CA ALA A 36 2.07 -6.20 -9.57
C ALA A 36 3.50 -6.76 -9.52
N VAL A 37 3.96 -7.14 -8.32
CA VAL A 37 5.29 -7.78 -8.14
C VAL A 37 5.41 -9.08 -8.94
N GLU A 38 4.36 -9.91 -8.95
CA GLU A 38 4.33 -11.16 -9.72
C GLU A 38 4.23 -10.95 -11.23
N ASN A 39 3.54 -9.89 -11.65
CA ASN A 39 3.33 -9.57 -13.07
C ASN A 39 4.55 -8.86 -13.70
N PHE A 40 5.34 -8.12 -12.92
CA PHE A 40 6.42 -7.28 -13.41
C PHE A 40 7.80 -7.56 -12.76
N PRO A 41 8.32 -8.80 -12.76
CA PRO A 41 9.68 -9.09 -12.28
C PRO A 41 10.74 -8.72 -13.34
N ILE A 42 10.90 -7.43 -13.63
CA ILE A 42 11.68 -6.97 -14.80
C ILE A 42 13.16 -6.69 -14.48
N THR A 43 13.44 -5.84 -13.49
CA THR A 43 14.79 -5.33 -13.21
C THR A 43 15.31 -5.74 -11.83
N GLY A 44 14.42 -5.92 -10.86
CA GLY A 44 14.77 -6.14 -9.46
C GLY A 44 15.21 -4.85 -8.74
N TYR A 45 15.12 -3.69 -9.38
CA TYR A 45 15.40 -2.41 -8.74
C TYR A 45 14.24 -1.98 -7.84
N LYS A 46 14.57 -1.18 -6.82
CA LYS A 46 13.57 -0.48 -6.00
C LYS A 46 13.14 0.82 -6.68
N ILE A 47 11.88 1.21 -6.48
CA ILE A 47 11.41 2.56 -6.86
C ILE A 47 12.25 3.62 -6.13
N HIS A 48 12.57 4.68 -6.85
CA HIS A 48 13.31 5.81 -6.29
C HIS A 48 12.50 6.53 -5.21
N GLU A 49 13.11 6.83 -4.07
CA GLU A 49 12.43 7.44 -2.92
C GLU A 49 11.71 8.76 -3.24
N GLY A 50 12.22 9.53 -4.21
CA GLY A 50 11.57 10.75 -4.68
C GLY A 50 10.15 10.52 -5.19
N LEU A 51 9.90 9.38 -5.88
CA LEU A 51 8.56 9.04 -6.35
C LEU A 51 7.65 8.61 -5.19
N ILE A 52 8.18 7.85 -4.23
CA ILE A 52 7.46 7.45 -3.01
C ILE A 52 7.00 8.69 -2.23
N LYS A 53 7.93 9.63 -1.99
CA LYS A 53 7.65 10.90 -1.33
C LYS A 53 6.63 11.74 -2.12
N ALA A 54 6.76 11.81 -3.45
CA ALA A 54 5.80 12.54 -4.28
C ALA A 54 4.37 11.97 -4.14
N PHE A 55 4.21 10.63 -4.15
CA PHE A 55 2.91 10.00 -3.91
C PHE A 55 2.36 10.33 -2.52
N ALA A 56 3.18 10.28 -1.48
CA ALA A 56 2.77 10.63 -0.13
C ALA A 56 2.31 12.10 -0.02
N ILE A 57 2.98 13.05 -0.68
CA ILE A 57 2.54 14.44 -0.76
C ILE A 57 1.15 14.53 -1.38
N VAL A 58 0.93 13.87 -2.52
CA VAL A 58 -0.36 13.88 -3.22
C VAL A 58 -1.47 13.31 -2.34
N LYS A 59 -1.22 12.17 -1.66
CA LYS A 59 -2.21 11.55 -0.78
C LYS A 59 -2.51 12.40 0.46
N LYS A 60 -1.50 13.00 1.07
CA LYS A 60 -1.68 13.93 2.19
C LYS A 60 -2.53 15.13 1.78
N ALA A 61 -2.19 15.78 0.68
CA ALA A 61 -2.92 16.94 0.18
C ALA A 61 -4.38 16.59 -0.18
N ALA A 62 -4.59 15.46 -0.85
CA ALA A 62 -5.94 15.00 -1.20
C ALA A 62 -6.79 14.65 0.02
N ALA A 63 -6.21 14.04 1.06
CA ALA A 63 -6.93 13.73 2.30
C ALA A 63 -7.39 15.00 3.00
N LEU A 64 -6.48 15.97 3.19
CA LEU A 64 -6.80 17.25 3.83
C LEU A 64 -7.85 18.03 3.03
N ALA A 65 -7.64 18.19 1.72
CA ALA A 65 -8.59 18.92 0.87
C ALA A 65 -9.99 18.27 0.89
N ASN A 66 -10.09 16.94 0.84
CA ASN A 66 -11.38 16.25 0.90
C ASN A 66 -12.04 16.37 2.28
N THR A 67 -11.27 16.42 3.35
CA THR A 67 -11.80 16.67 4.69
C THR A 67 -12.32 18.11 4.83
N ASP A 68 -11.60 19.10 4.30
CA ASP A 68 -12.00 20.50 4.35
C ASP A 68 -13.34 20.76 3.64
N VAL A 69 -13.60 20.07 2.53
CA VAL A 69 -14.87 20.16 1.80
C VAL A 69 -15.94 19.17 2.27
N GLY A 70 -15.70 18.45 3.38
CA GLY A 70 -16.66 17.50 3.97
C GLY A 70 -16.90 16.23 3.16
N ARG A 71 -16.01 15.89 2.22
CA ARG A 71 -16.07 14.66 1.41
C ARG A 71 -15.38 13.47 2.08
N LEU A 72 -14.60 13.73 3.12
CA LEU A 72 -13.92 12.71 3.92
C LEU A 72 -14.07 13.04 5.42
N GLU A 73 -14.53 12.08 6.21
CA GLU A 73 -14.67 12.23 7.66
C GLU A 73 -13.34 12.62 8.31
N LEU A 74 -13.38 13.52 9.30
CA LEU A 74 -12.20 14.11 9.94
C LEU A 74 -11.22 13.07 10.49
N ASN A 75 -11.73 12.00 11.11
CA ASN A 75 -10.90 10.91 11.64
C ASN A 75 -10.14 10.15 10.54
N LYS A 76 -10.80 9.86 9.42
CA LYS A 76 -10.18 9.19 8.27
C LYS A 76 -9.19 10.11 7.57
N GLY A 77 -9.53 11.39 7.38
CA GLY A 77 -8.64 12.39 6.81
C GLY A 77 -7.37 12.56 7.63
N GLY A 78 -7.50 12.70 8.95
CA GLY A 78 -6.37 12.78 9.87
C GLY A 78 -5.47 11.54 9.80
N ALA A 79 -6.05 10.35 9.87
CA ALA A 79 -5.29 9.10 9.79
C ALA A 79 -4.52 8.94 8.46
N ILE A 80 -5.13 9.30 7.33
CA ILE A 80 -4.44 9.25 6.02
C ILE A 80 -3.32 10.29 5.96
N ALA A 81 -3.56 11.51 6.46
CA ALA A 81 -2.55 12.57 6.47
C ALA A 81 -1.35 12.22 7.36
N GLU A 82 -1.59 11.56 8.49
CA GLU A 82 -0.56 11.05 9.39
C GLU A 82 0.26 9.93 8.72
N ALA A 83 -0.40 8.89 8.20
CA ALA A 83 0.28 7.81 7.49
C ALA A 83 1.11 8.31 6.29
N ALA A 84 0.59 9.30 5.55
CA ALA A 84 1.33 9.95 4.49
C ALA A 84 2.56 10.72 5.00
N GLN A 85 2.46 11.38 6.15
CA GLN A 85 3.63 12.01 6.79
C GLN A 85 4.69 10.98 7.17
N GLU A 86 4.30 9.84 7.71
CA GLU A 86 5.24 8.76 8.04
C GLU A 86 6.02 8.23 6.83
N ILE A 87 5.36 8.17 5.67
CA ILE A 87 6.02 7.84 4.40
C ILE A 87 7.00 8.95 4.00
N LEU A 88 6.64 10.23 4.13
CA LEU A 88 7.54 11.35 3.84
C LEU A 88 8.80 11.34 4.72
N ASP A 89 8.64 10.93 5.97
CA ASP A 89 9.72 10.78 6.96
C ASP A 89 10.56 9.52 6.70
N GLY A 90 10.20 8.70 5.70
CA GLY A 90 10.95 7.53 5.26
C GLY A 90 10.67 6.24 6.03
N LYS A 91 9.72 6.22 6.96
CA LYS A 91 9.48 5.06 7.85
C LYS A 91 9.08 3.79 7.09
N TRP A 92 8.38 3.93 5.98
CA TRP A 92 7.69 2.82 5.30
C TRP A 92 8.14 2.59 3.85
N HIS A 93 9.27 3.14 3.44
CA HIS A 93 9.75 3.02 2.05
C HIS A 93 9.96 1.56 1.60
N ASP A 94 10.33 0.66 2.52
CA ASP A 94 10.51 -0.77 2.20
C ASP A 94 9.19 -1.51 1.90
N HIS A 95 8.04 -0.86 2.09
CA HIS A 95 6.74 -1.39 1.68
C HIS A 95 6.38 -1.03 0.23
N PHE A 96 7.22 -0.29 -0.49
CA PHE A 96 7.07 0.00 -1.91
C PHE A 96 7.94 -0.97 -2.73
N ILE A 97 7.40 -2.17 -2.96
CA ILE A 97 8.15 -3.33 -3.47
C ILE A 97 7.99 -3.57 -4.98
N VAL A 98 7.20 -2.75 -5.68
CA VAL A 98 6.97 -2.91 -7.13
C VAL A 98 8.19 -2.43 -7.91
N ASP A 99 8.51 -3.12 -8.99
CA ASP A 99 9.58 -2.74 -9.91
C ASP A 99 9.27 -1.38 -10.58
N PRO A 100 10.27 -0.50 -10.79
CA PRO A 100 10.10 0.73 -11.56
C PRO A 100 9.51 0.52 -12.95
N ILE A 101 9.78 -0.63 -13.58
CA ILE A 101 9.21 -1.02 -14.87
C ILE A 101 7.93 -1.81 -14.63
N GLN A 102 6.81 -1.10 -14.67
CA GLN A 102 5.45 -1.62 -14.46
C GLN A 102 4.51 -1.14 -15.59
N GLY A 103 3.19 -1.32 -15.42
CA GLY A 103 2.21 -0.77 -16.35
C GLY A 103 2.41 0.74 -16.57
N GLY A 104 2.41 1.19 -17.82
CA GLY A 104 2.88 2.54 -18.21
C GLY A 104 2.12 3.73 -17.61
N ALA A 105 0.95 3.49 -17.01
CA ALA A 105 0.19 4.52 -16.28
C ALA A 105 0.64 4.72 -14.83
N GLY A 106 1.45 3.80 -14.27
CA GLY A 106 1.88 3.86 -12.86
C GLY A 106 0.75 3.60 -11.85
N THR A 107 -0.20 2.72 -12.19
CA THR A 107 -1.38 2.40 -11.36
C THR A 107 -1.16 1.29 -10.34
N SER A 108 -0.01 0.61 -10.42
CA SER A 108 0.33 -0.59 -9.65
C SER A 108 1.01 -0.28 -8.32
#